data_AF-A0AAV8T8Y0-F1
#
_entry.id   AF-A0AAV8T8Y0-F1
#
_cell.length_a   1.000
_cell.length_b   1.000
_cell.length_c   1.000
_cell.angle_alpha   90.00
_cell.angle_beta   90.00
_cell.angle_gamma   90.00
#
_symmetry.space_group_name_H-M   'P 1'
#
loop_
_entity.id
_entity.type
_entity.pdbx_description
1 polymer ?
#
loop_
_entity_poly.entity_id
_entity_poly.type
_entity_poly.pdbx_seq_one_letter_code
_entity_poly.pdbx_strand_id
1 'polypeptide(L)'
;MWGLTRRVGKCRGMTCLFIAQLFPFTLNSCYPSRYNCASSTLFHSSSSFHNSLPTTTTWGFPSPITGLTNCCRSSLATRAFQSMHNSESVSYLTQREAAEVDEILMGPLGFSVDQLMELAGLSVATSIYEVYKPNEFNRVLAICGPGNNGGDGLVAARHLYHFGYKPVVIYPKRTPKPLYNDLVTQLQSLSVPFLLVEDLPLDLSKDFDILLDAMFGFSFRGAPRAPFDDLIQRLIHVHNHEQALQRPCPIVSVDIPSGWHVEEGDVSGEGIKPDMLVSLTAPKLCAKKFSGPHHFLGGRFVPPSIVDKFKLHLPPYRGTSMCVRIGKPLQVDISALRENYISPEFLEEEVAANPIDQFCKWFDDAMTARLKEPNAMALTTVGKDGKPSSRLVLLKGVDENGFVWFTNYESRKARELSENPRAALLFYWDALNRQVRVEGSVQKVSDEESEHYFHSRPRGSQIGAIVSKQSTVVSGRHVLDQEFKELEEKYSDGSLIPRPKNWGGYRLKPELFEFWQGQQSRLHDRLQYVPQEVNGKHVWRIVRLAP
;
A
#
# COMPACT_ATOMS: atom_id res chain seq x y z
N MET A 1 64.73 15.65 -14.69
CA MET A 1 63.94 15.06 -15.79
C MET A 1 62.82 14.23 -15.18
N TRP A 2 61.57 14.67 -15.42
CA TRP A 2 60.27 13.97 -15.33
C TRP A 2 59.90 13.29 -13.98
N GLY A 3 58.96 13.74 -13.15
CA GLY A 3 57.81 14.64 -13.35
C GLY A 3 56.48 13.87 -13.22
N LEU A 4 56.03 13.62 -11.99
CA LEU A 4 54.69 13.05 -11.72
C LEU A 4 53.63 14.16 -11.79
N THR A 5 52.86 14.18 -12.86
CA THR A 5 51.72 15.09 -13.05
C THR A 5 50.45 14.52 -12.40
N ARG A 6 49.94 15.23 -11.38
CA ARG A 6 48.57 15.10 -10.87
C ARG A 6 47.58 15.43 -12.00
N ARG A 7 46.74 14.48 -12.39
CA ARG A 7 45.55 14.76 -13.21
C ARG A 7 44.43 15.27 -12.31
N VAL A 8 44.14 16.56 -12.43
CA VAL A 8 42.89 17.18 -11.98
C VAL A 8 41.79 16.74 -12.94
N GLY A 9 40.86 15.89 -12.48
CA GLY A 9 39.65 15.54 -13.22
C GLY A 9 38.65 16.69 -13.13
N LYS A 10 38.42 17.39 -14.24
CA LYS A 10 37.26 18.29 -14.40
C LYS A 10 35.98 17.46 -14.42
N CYS A 11 35.00 17.81 -13.59
CA CYS A 11 33.62 17.35 -13.74
C CYS A 11 33.15 17.71 -15.16
N ARG A 12 32.86 16.68 -15.97
CA ARG A 12 32.09 16.84 -17.20
C ARG A 12 30.63 16.78 -16.79
N GLY A 13 29.85 17.77 -17.21
CA GLY A 13 28.40 17.83 -16.96
C GLY A 13 27.73 16.50 -17.26
N MET A 14 27.08 15.93 -16.24
CA MET A 14 26.25 14.75 -16.39
C MET A 14 24.93 15.15 -17.05
N THR A 15 24.87 15.03 -18.37
CA THR A 15 23.60 14.96 -19.07
C THR A 15 23.05 13.55 -18.84
N CYS A 16 22.07 13.40 -17.94
CA CYS A 16 21.33 12.14 -17.78
C CYS A 16 20.55 11.83 -19.07
N LEU A 17 21.15 11.02 -19.95
CA LEU A 17 20.47 10.41 -21.09
C LEU A 17 19.56 9.28 -20.57
N PHE A 18 18.25 9.55 -20.53
CA PHE A 18 17.24 8.50 -20.39
C PHE A 18 17.19 7.67 -21.68
N ILE A 19 17.76 6.46 -21.65
CA ILE A 19 17.55 5.47 -22.71
C ILE A 19 16.17 4.84 -22.48
N ALA A 20 15.19 5.22 -23.31
CA ALA A 20 13.96 4.47 -23.46
C ALA A 20 14.25 3.19 -24.26
N GLN A 21 14.30 2.04 -23.58
CA GLN A 21 14.32 0.74 -24.26
C GLN A 21 12.92 0.45 -24.81
N LEU A 22 12.76 0.58 -26.12
CA LEU A 22 11.63 0.05 -26.88
C LEU A 22 11.94 -1.40 -27.27
N PHE A 23 11.18 -2.36 -26.73
CA PHE A 23 11.14 -3.72 -27.23
C PHE A 23 10.12 -3.82 -28.37
N PRO A 24 10.47 -4.38 -29.55
CA PRO A 24 9.49 -4.75 -30.55
C PRO A 24 8.99 -6.18 -30.30
N PHE A 25 7.70 -6.34 -29.98
CA PHE A 25 7.03 -7.62 -30.12
C PHE A 25 6.60 -7.79 -31.57
N THR A 26 7.25 -8.72 -32.27
CA THR A 26 6.80 -9.26 -33.54
C THR A 26 5.76 -10.34 -33.29
N LEU A 27 4.56 -10.18 -33.84
CA LEU A 27 3.57 -11.25 -33.97
C LEU A 27 3.35 -11.48 -35.46
N ASN A 28 3.61 -12.71 -35.91
CA ASN A 28 3.21 -13.15 -37.24
C ASN A 28 2.84 -14.64 -37.26
N SER A 29 1.85 -14.92 -38.12
CA SER A 29 1.29 -16.21 -38.55
C SER A 29 0.18 -16.79 -37.65
N CYS A 30 -1.10 -16.60 -37.96
CA CYS A 30 -1.92 -17.18 -39.05
C CYS A 30 -2.20 -18.69 -38.90
N TYR A 31 -3.48 -19.08 -38.82
CA TYR A 31 -4.17 -19.84 -39.89
C TYR A 31 -5.71 -19.76 -39.73
N PRO A 32 -6.50 -19.84 -40.83
CA PRO A 32 -7.93 -19.48 -40.87
C PRO A 32 -8.86 -20.67 -41.22
N SER A 33 -10.16 -20.49 -41.02
CA SER A 33 -11.29 -21.13 -41.74
C SER A 33 -12.59 -20.90 -40.95
N ARG A 34 -13.80 -20.63 -41.46
CA ARG A 34 -14.43 -20.27 -42.76
C ARG A 34 -15.96 -20.29 -42.48
N TYR A 35 -16.69 -19.25 -42.94
CA TYR A 35 -18.06 -19.25 -43.51
C TYR A 35 -19.27 -19.90 -42.80
N ASN A 36 -20.33 -19.12 -42.52
CA ASN A 36 -21.46 -18.77 -43.41
C ASN A 36 -22.47 -17.84 -42.67
N CYS A 37 -22.88 -16.68 -43.22
CA CYS A 37 -24.03 -16.43 -44.13
C CYS A 37 -25.39 -16.89 -43.56
N ALA A 38 -26.51 -16.15 -43.62
CA ALA A 38 -26.81 -14.81 -44.11
C ALA A 38 -28.23 -14.40 -43.65
N SER A 39 -28.45 -13.07 -43.60
CA SER A 39 -29.64 -12.27 -43.95
C SER A 39 -31.08 -12.80 -43.77
N SER A 40 -31.97 -11.90 -43.30
CA SER A 40 -33.01 -11.21 -44.11
C SER A 40 -34.19 -10.74 -43.19
N THR A 41 -34.41 -9.42 -42.95
CA THR A 41 -35.38 -8.48 -43.59
C THR A 41 -36.82 -8.49 -43.01
N LEU A 42 -37.66 -7.43 -42.85
CA LEU A 42 -37.86 -6.07 -43.42
C LEU A 42 -38.78 -5.14 -42.54
N PHE A 43 -38.65 -3.82 -42.79
CA PHE A 43 -39.64 -2.71 -42.98
C PHE A 43 -40.44 -1.92 -41.90
N HIS A 44 -40.41 -0.59 -42.16
CA HIS A 44 -41.38 0.52 -41.96
C HIS A 44 -41.59 1.11 -40.54
N SER A 45 -41.82 2.41 -40.30
CA SER A 45 -41.82 3.66 -41.08
C SER A 45 -42.02 4.86 -40.11
N SER A 46 -41.37 6.00 -40.40
CA SER A 46 -41.68 7.43 -40.12
C SER A 46 -42.74 7.87 -39.08
N SER A 47 -42.42 8.91 -38.30
CA SER A 47 -43.14 10.21 -38.32
C SER A 47 -42.42 11.33 -37.55
N SER A 48 -42.55 12.53 -38.13
CA SER A 48 -41.94 13.83 -37.81
C SER A 48 -42.72 14.58 -36.73
N PHE A 49 -42.12 15.60 -36.08
CA PHE A 49 -42.71 16.96 -35.95
C PHE A 49 -41.72 17.97 -35.33
N HIS A 50 -41.57 19.10 -36.02
CA HIS A 50 -40.88 20.34 -35.64
C HIS A 50 -41.75 21.19 -34.68
N ASN A 51 -41.15 21.97 -33.76
CA ASN A 51 -41.11 23.45 -33.82
C ASN A 51 -40.66 24.16 -32.52
N SER A 52 -39.59 24.95 -32.68
CA SER A 52 -39.35 26.36 -32.28
C SER A 52 -39.78 26.97 -30.92
N LEU A 53 -38.77 27.67 -30.37
CA LEU A 53 -38.75 28.74 -29.34
C LEU A 53 -39.73 29.91 -29.58
N PRO A 54 -39.89 30.79 -28.58
CA PRO A 54 -39.33 32.14 -28.78
C PRO A 54 -38.63 32.81 -27.58
N THR A 55 -37.83 33.79 -27.95
CA THR A 55 -37.03 34.83 -27.26
C THR A 55 -37.83 35.97 -26.61
N THR A 56 -37.29 36.67 -25.58
CA THR A 56 -36.92 38.13 -25.57
C THR A 56 -36.79 38.77 -24.16
N THR A 57 -35.65 39.47 -23.92
CA THR A 57 -35.39 40.83 -23.33
C THR A 57 -36.26 41.40 -22.16
N THR A 58 -35.81 42.18 -21.15
CA THR A 58 -34.85 43.32 -21.03
C THR A 58 -34.81 43.89 -19.57
N TRP A 59 -33.66 44.49 -19.16
CA TRP A 59 -33.36 45.62 -18.21
C TRP A 59 -33.87 45.74 -16.75
N GLY A 60 -32.93 46.12 -15.84
CA GLY A 60 -33.21 46.94 -14.65
C GLY A 60 -32.15 46.88 -13.51
N PHE A 61 -31.33 47.94 -13.35
CA PHE A 61 -30.62 48.31 -12.11
C PHE A 61 -31.31 49.57 -11.53
N PRO A 62 -31.40 49.78 -10.18
CA PRO A 62 -30.30 50.38 -9.42
C PRO A 62 -30.13 49.90 -7.93
N SER A 63 -29.02 50.33 -7.34
CA SER A 63 -28.38 50.08 -6.03
C SER A 63 -29.15 50.56 -4.77
N PRO A 64 -28.53 50.69 -3.56
CA PRO A 64 -28.04 49.66 -2.62
C PRO A 64 -28.55 49.88 -1.18
N ILE A 65 -28.94 48.85 -0.40
CA ILE A 65 -29.15 49.02 1.06
C ILE A 65 -28.66 47.79 1.85
N THR A 66 -27.89 48.13 2.88
CA THR A 66 -27.42 47.40 4.06
C THR A 66 -28.39 46.40 4.68
N GLY A 67 -27.87 45.32 5.27
CA GLY A 67 -28.58 44.62 6.35
C GLY A 67 -28.29 43.13 6.44
N LEU A 68 -27.48 42.77 7.44
CA LEU A 68 -27.36 41.41 7.98
C LEU A 68 -28.73 40.73 8.15
N THR A 69 -28.91 39.54 7.58
CA THR A 69 -29.79 38.51 8.15
C THR A 69 -29.35 37.12 7.70
N ASN A 70 -29.18 36.25 8.70
CA ASN A 70 -29.03 34.81 8.55
C ASN A 70 -30.24 34.22 7.82
N CYS A 71 -29.99 33.58 6.68
CA CYS A 71 -30.96 32.68 6.05
C CYS A 71 -30.30 31.32 5.85
N CYS A 72 -30.60 30.40 6.76
CA CYS A 72 -30.35 28.97 6.60
C CYS A 72 -31.04 28.47 5.33
N ARG A 73 -30.26 28.01 4.34
CA ARG A 73 -30.74 27.14 3.26
C ARG A 73 -29.81 25.95 3.07
N SER A 74 -30.30 24.81 3.56
CA SER A 74 -30.13 23.45 3.03
C SER A 74 -28.80 23.11 2.33
N SER A 75 -27.86 22.55 3.10
CA SER A 75 -26.74 21.78 2.57
C SER A 75 -27.21 20.37 2.17
N LEU A 76 -27.69 20.21 0.94
CA LEU A 76 -27.93 18.90 0.31
C LEU A 76 -26.65 18.28 -0.27
N ALA A 77 -25.47 18.83 0.03
CA ALA A 77 -24.19 18.41 -0.56
C ALA A 77 -23.12 18.03 0.48
N THR A 78 -23.52 17.44 1.61
CA THR A 78 -22.57 16.95 2.64
C THR A 78 -22.81 15.49 3.04
N ARG A 79 -23.66 14.75 2.32
CA ARG A 79 -23.94 13.32 2.60
C ARG A 79 -23.11 12.32 1.77
N ALA A 80 -22.21 12.78 0.91
CA ALA A 80 -21.50 11.90 -0.02
C ALA A 80 -20.09 11.44 0.41
N PHE A 81 -19.62 11.76 1.63
CA PHE A 81 -18.29 11.34 2.10
C PHE A 81 -18.24 10.80 3.55
N GLN A 82 -19.38 10.51 4.17
CA GLN A 82 -19.47 9.96 5.54
C GLN A 82 -19.88 8.48 5.61
N SER A 83 -19.62 7.67 4.58
CA SER A 83 -20.04 6.26 4.53
C SER A 83 -18.87 5.25 4.45
N MET A 84 -17.78 5.47 5.20
CA MET A 84 -16.70 4.47 5.30
C MET A 84 -16.32 4.05 6.72
N HIS A 85 -17.12 4.41 7.73
CA HIS A 85 -16.90 3.96 9.11
C HIS A 85 -18.21 3.82 9.90
N ASN A 86 -19.21 3.13 9.32
CA ASN A 86 -20.26 2.55 10.15
C ASN A 86 -19.87 1.09 10.41
N SER A 87 -19.19 0.82 11.53
CA SER A 87 -19.12 -0.53 12.07
C SER A 87 -20.50 -0.85 12.67
N GLU A 88 -21.48 -1.14 11.82
CA GLU A 88 -22.67 -1.84 12.30
C GLU A 88 -22.21 -3.13 12.96
N SER A 89 -22.68 -3.37 14.19
CA SER A 89 -22.23 -4.51 14.99
C SER A 89 -22.56 -5.81 14.27
N VAL A 90 -21.54 -6.56 13.84
CA VAL A 90 -21.73 -7.89 13.25
C VAL A 90 -22.49 -8.78 14.24
N SER A 91 -23.40 -9.60 13.74
CA SER A 91 -24.13 -10.56 14.60
C SER A 91 -23.25 -11.74 14.99
N TYR A 92 -23.53 -12.34 16.16
CA TYR A 92 -22.80 -13.49 16.69
C TYR A 92 -23.77 -14.62 17.01
N LEU A 93 -23.40 -15.85 16.64
CA LEU A 93 -24.22 -17.04 16.83
C LEU A 93 -23.84 -17.80 18.11
N THR A 94 -24.86 -18.34 18.79
CA THR A 94 -24.70 -19.41 19.78
C THR A 94 -24.24 -20.71 19.09
N GLN A 95 -23.76 -21.68 19.88
CA GLN A 95 -23.39 -22.99 19.34
C GLN A 95 -24.59 -23.68 18.68
N ARG A 96 -25.79 -23.51 19.26
CA ARG A 96 -27.03 -24.08 18.75
C ARG A 96 -27.45 -23.46 17.42
N GLU A 97 -27.43 -22.13 17.31
CA GLU A 97 -27.79 -21.45 16.07
C GLU A 97 -26.79 -21.77 14.95
N ALA A 98 -25.50 -21.85 15.25
CA ALA A 98 -24.49 -22.26 14.28
C ALA A 98 -24.77 -23.67 13.72
N ALA A 99 -25.15 -24.63 14.59
CA ALA A 99 -25.54 -25.97 14.15
C ALA A 99 -26.82 -25.95 13.29
N GLU A 100 -27.83 -25.16 13.67
CA GLU A 100 -29.07 -25.04 12.92
C GLU A 100 -28.85 -24.41 11.53
N VAL A 101 -27.97 -23.41 11.43
CA VAL A 101 -27.60 -22.82 10.13
C VAL A 101 -26.96 -23.87 9.22
N ASP A 102 -26.01 -24.64 9.73
CA ASP A 102 -25.35 -25.72 8.99
C ASP A 102 -26.35 -26.79 8.52
N GLU A 103 -27.28 -27.20 9.39
CA GLU A 103 -28.36 -28.14 9.05
C GLU A 103 -29.27 -27.61 7.93
N ILE A 104 -29.60 -26.32 7.93
CA ILE A 104 -30.43 -25.72 6.89
C ILE A 104 -29.67 -25.60 5.57
N LEU A 105 -28.40 -25.19 5.60
CA LEU A 105 -27.57 -25.08 4.41
C LEU A 105 -27.42 -26.43 3.71
N MET A 106 -27.08 -27.48 4.48
CA MET A 106 -26.81 -28.80 3.93
C MET A 106 -28.06 -29.65 3.69
N GLY A 107 -29.17 -29.35 4.36
CA GLY A 107 -30.45 -30.02 4.18
C GLY A 107 -31.31 -29.32 3.12
N PRO A 108 -32.30 -28.51 3.53
CA PRO A 108 -33.29 -27.93 2.62
C PRO A 108 -32.74 -27.00 1.53
N LEU A 109 -31.55 -26.40 1.72
CA LEU A 109 -30.94 -25.53 0.71
C LEU A 109 -30.01 -26.28 -0.24
N GLY A 110 -29.70 -27.54 0.03
CA GLY A 110 -29.01 -28.44 -0.91
C GLY A 110 -27.53 -28.15 -1.14
N PHE A 111 -26.87 -27.36 -0.29
CA PHE A 111 -25.41 -27.24 -0.36
C PHE A 111 -24.76 -28.55 0.07
N SER A 112 -23.79 -29.03 -0.69
CA SER A 112 -23.01 -30.18 -0.28
C SER A 112 -21.85 -29.76 0.64
N VAL A 113 -21.38 -30.68 1.48
CA VAL A 113 -20.31 -30.43 2.46
C VAL A 113 -19.03 -29.95 1.78
N ASP A 114 -18.68 -30.57 0.64
CA ASP A 114 -17.52 -30.21 -0.17
C ASP A 114 -17.60 -28.78 -0.73
N GLN A 115 -18.77 -28.33 -1.17
CA GLN A 115 -18.96 -26.96 -1.66
C GLN A 115 -18.71 -25.92 -0.55
N LEU A 116 -19.32 -26.13 0.62
CA LEU A 116 -19.17 -25.20 1.75
C LEU A 116 -17.73 -25.21 2.27
N MET A 117 -17.13 -26.39 2.38
CA MET A 117 -15.75 -26.58 2.83
C MET A 117 -14.73 -25.96 1.85
N GLU A 118 -14.96 -26.09 0.54
CA GLU A 118 -14.10 -25.46 -0.47
C GLU A 118 -14.09 -23.93 -0.33
N LEU A 119 -15.28 -23.33 -0.16
CA LEU A 119 -15.43 -21.89 0.01
C LEU A 119 -14.91 -21.40 1.36
N ALA A 120 -15.07 -22.20 2.42
CA ALA A 120 -14.55 -21.92 3.75
C ALA A 120 -13.02 -21.91 3.76
N GLY A 121 -12.38 -22.98 3.28
CA GLY A 121 -10.91 -23.05 3.22
C GLY A 121 -10.31 -22.00 2.27
N LEU A 122 -10.96 -21.70 1.15
CA LEU A 122 -10.56 -20.57 0.29
C LEU A 122 -10.64 -19.23 1.04
N SER A 123 -11.68 -19.02 1.86
CA SER A 123 -11.83 -17.79 2.66
C SER A 123 -10.71 -17.67 3.71
N VAL A 124 -10.32 -18.79 4.34
CA VAL A 124 -9.19 -18.85 5.28
C VAL A 124 -7.89 -18.48 4.58
N ALA A 125 -7.57 -19.15 3.45
CA ALA A 125 -6.35 -18.87 2.70
C ALA A 125 -6.30 -17.42 2.19
N THR A 126 -7.44 -16.87 1.76
CA THR A 126 -7.55 -15.47 1.31
C THR A 126 -7.32 -14.49 2.45
N SER A 127 -7.86 -14.78 3.64
CA SER A 127 -7.67 -13.93 4.85
C SER A 127 -6.19 -13.90 5.26
N ILE A 128 -5.51 -15.04 5.21
CA ILE A 128 -4.06 -15.14 5.46
C ILE A 128 -3.30 -14.31 4.44
N TYR A 129 -3.60 -14.47 3.14
CA TYR A 129 -2.93 -13.72 2.07
C TYR A 129 -3.15 -12.21 2.14
N GLU A 130 -4.30 -11.75 2.64
CA GLU A 130 -4.56 -10.32 2.82
C GLU A 130 -3.55 -9.68 3.79
N VAL A 131 -3.13 -10.42 4.82
CA VAL A 131 -2.29 -9.91 5.91
C VAL A 131 -0.82 -10.32 5.77
N TYR A 132 -0.54 -11.61 5.70
CA TYR A 132 0.80 -12.17 5.85
C TYR A 132 1.36 -12.53 4.49
N LYS A 133 2.13 -11.63 3.85
CA LYS A 133 2.55 -11.82 2.45
C LYS A 133 3.54 -12.99 2.31
N PRO A 134 3.44 -13.81 1.24
CA PRO A 134 4.30 -14.98 1.06
C PRO A 134 5.78 -14.65 0.83
N ASN A 135 6.14 -13.38 0.58
CA ASN A 135 7.55 -12.97 0.53
C ASN A 135 8.19 -12.86 1.93
N GLU A 136 7.37 -12.73 2.97
CA GLU A 136 7.77 -12.54 4.37
C GLU A 136 7.41 -13.76 5.23
N PHE A 137 6.21 -14.31 5.02
CA PHE A 137 5.65 -15.43 5.78
C PHE A 137 5.36 -16.60 4.83
N ASN A 138 6.36 -17.41 4.48
CA ASN A 138 6.18 -18.44 3.45
C ASN A 138 5.94 -19.85 3.99
N ARG A 139 6.50 -20.22 5.15
CA ARG A 139 6.36 -21.57 5.72
C ARG A 139 5.12 -21.63 6.60
N VAL A 140 4.15 -22.47 6.24
CA VAL A 140 2.89 -22.58 6.99
C VAL A 140 2.76 -23.99 7.55
N LEU A 141 2.50 -24.13 8.84
CA LEU A 141 2.09 -25.39 9.45
C LEU A 141 0.57 -25.41 9.62
N ALA A 142 -0.13 -26.27 8.88
CA ALA A 142 -1.56 -26.49 9.03
C ALA A 142 -1.84 -27.69 9.92
N ILE A 143 -2.47 -27.46 11.07
CA ILE A 143 -2.79 -28.49 12.06
C ILE A 143 -4.29 -28.82 11.93
N CYS A 144 -4.59 -29.93 11.26
CA CYS A 144 -5.96 -30.32 10.91
C CYS A 144 -6.52 -31.35 11.89
N GLY A 145 -7.74 -31.09 12.39
CA GLY A 145 -8.46 -32.01 13.26
C GLY A 145 -9.34 -33.03 12.52
N PRO A 146 -10.03 -33.93 13.25
CA PRO A 146 -10.74 -35.07 12.68
C PRO A 146 -12.16 -34.74 12.16
N GLY A 147 -12.47 -33.46 11.91
CA GLY A 147 -13.83 -33.01 11.58
C GLY A 147 -13.82 -31.97 10.47
N ASN A 148 -14.96 -31.29 10.28
CA ASN A 148 -15.13 -30.31 9.21
C ASN A 148 -14.06 -29.20 9.27
N ASN A 149 -13.74 -28.70 10.47
CA ASN A 149 -12.69 -27.68 10.65
C ASN A 149 -11.32 -28.15 10.12
N GLY A 150 -10.99 -29.43 10.30
CA GLY A 150 -9.78 -30.01 9.73
C GLY A 150 -9.85 -30.12 8.21
N GLY A 151 -11.03 -30.41 7.66
CA GLY A 151 -11.28 -30.34 6.21
C GLY A 151 -11.08 -28.93 5.65
N ASP A 152 -11.59 -27.91 6.34
CA ASP A 152 -11.36 -26.49 5.99
C ASP A 152 -9.87 -26.16 6.00
N GLY A 153 -9.12 -26.68 6.99
CA GLY A 153 -7.66 -26.57 7.06
C GLY A 153 -6.93 -27.24 5.88
N LEU A 154 -7.38 -28.43 5.44
CA LEU A 154 -6.81 -29.11 4.27
C LEU A 154 -7.05 -28.31 2.98
N VAL A 155 -8.26 -27.78 2.80
CA VAL A 155 -8.60 -26.90 1.67
C VAL A 155 -7.76 -25.61 1.72
N ALA A 156 -7.66 -24.98 2.90
CA ALA A 156 -6.86 -23.78 3.09
C ALA A 156 -5.39 -24.03 2.74
N ALA A 157 -4.79 -25.14 3.19
CA ALA A 157 -3.43 -25.53 2.84
C ALA A 157 -3.24 -25.66 1.31
N ARG A 158 -4.20 -26.26 0.61
CA ARG A 158 -4.14 -26.37 -0.87
C ARG A 158 -4.17 -25.00 -1.54
N HIS A 159 -5.06 -24.10 -1.13
CA HIS A 159 -5.10 -22.75 -1.70
C HIS A 159 -3.87 -21.93 -1.35
N LEU A 160 -3.34 -22.04 -0.13
CA LEU A 160 -2.08 -21.40 0.27
C LEU A 160 -0.91 -21.85 -0.61
N TYR A 161 -0.83 -23.13 -0.97
CA TYR A 161 0.17 -23.58 -1.97
C TYR A 161 0.04 -22.80 -3.28
N HIS A 162 -1.18 -22.68 -3.82
CA HIS A 162 -1.43 -21.92 -5.06
C HIS A 162 -1.19 -20.41 -4.92
N PHE A 163 -1.27 -19.86 -3.71
CA PHE A 163 -0.97 -18.46 -3.41
C PHE A 163 0.52 -18.19 -3.20
N GLY A 164 1.38 -19.22 -3.31
CA GLY A 164 2.84 -19.09 -3.24
C GLY A 164 3.45 -19.38 -1.87
N TYR A 165 2.67 -19.92 -0.92
CA TYR A 165 3.19 -20.41 0.36
C TYR A 165 3.74 -21.83 0.23
N LYS A 166 4.45 -22.26 1.27
CA LYS A 166 4.97 -23.61 1.46
C LYS A 166 4.27 -24.26 2.66
N PRO A 167 3.03 -24.76 2.48
CA PRO A 167 2.31 -25.41 3.56
C PRO A 167 2.92 -26.78 3.88
N VAL A 168 2.81 -27.16 5.15
CA VAL A 168 3.09 -28.50 5.71
C VAL A 168 1.89 -28.87 6.56
N VAL A 169 1.41 -30.11 6.48
CA VAL A 169 0.16 -30.53 7.14
C VAL A 169 0.42 -31.54 8.25
N ILE A 170 -0.18 -31.33 9.42
CA ILE A 170 -0.33 -32.31 10.49
C ILE A 170 -1.79 -32.75 10.48
N TYR A 171 -2.06 -34.02 10.22
CA TYR A 171 -3.43 -34.57 10.24
C TYR A 171 -3.46 -35.92 10.99
N PRO A 172 -3.40 -35.89 12.33
CA PRO A 172 -3.05 -37.05 13.15
C PRO A 172 -4.21 -38.04 13.30
N LYS A 173 -5.45 -37.56 13.27
CA LYS A 173 -6.66 -38.41 13.28
C LYS A 173 -7.46 -38.17 12.01
N ARG A 174 -7.23 -39.02 11.00
CA ARG A 174 -7.88 -38.90 9.70
C ARG A 174 -9.29 -39.46 9.72
N THR A 175 -10.24 -38.69 9.20
CA THR A 175 -11.63 -39.12 9.05
C THR A 175 -11.75 -40.15 7.92
N PRO A 176 -12.30 -41.36 8.17
CA PRO A 176 -12.43 -42.41 7.16
C PRO A 176 -13.66 -42.16 6.27
N LYS A 177 -13.69 -41.03 5.56
CA LYS A 177 -14.74 -40.66 4.60
C LYS A 177 -14.10 -40.24 3.26
N PRO A 178 -14.71 -40.57 2.11
CA PRO A 178 -14.15 -40.28 0.78
C PRO A 178 -13.68 -38.83 0.62
N LEU A 179 -14.53 -37.87 1.00
CA LEU A 179 -14.20 -36.43 0.95
C LEU A 179 -12.83 -36.09 1.55
N TYR A 180 -12.52 -36.60 2.75
CA TYR A 180 -11.27 -36.28 3.43
C TYR A 180 -10.07 -37.00 2.80
N ASN A 181 -10.28 -38.21 2.29
CA ASN A 181 -9.24 -38.94 1.53
C ASN A 181 -8.91 -38.21 0.22
N ASP A 182 -9.93 -37.66 -0.45
CA ASP A 182 -9.76 -36.89 -1.68
C ASP A 182 -9.02 -35.58 -1.43
N LEU A 183 -9.32 -34.87 -0.34
CA LEU A 183 -8.57 -33.67 0.08
C LEU A 183 -7.09 -33.98 0.36
N VAL A 184 -6.81 -35.09 1.04
CA VAL A 184 -5.43 -35.55 1.25
C VAL A 184 -4.75 -35.87 -0.08
N THR A 185 -5.44 -36.55 -0.99
CA THR A 185 -4.92 -36.90 -2.32
C THR A 185 -4.60 -35.65 -3.15
N GLN A 186 -5.45 -34.61 -3.07
CA GLN A 186 -5.22 -33.32 -3.73
C GLN A 186 -3.98 -32.60 -3.18
N LEU A 187 -3.72 -32.65 -1.88
CA LEU A 187 -2.52 -32.06 -1.29
C LEU A 187 -1.26 -32.85 -1.69
N GLN A 188 -1.36 -34.18 -1.69
CA GLN A 188 -0.26 -35.06 -2.12
C GLN A 188 0.10 -34.87 -3.60
N SER A 189 -0.88 -34.63 -4.48
CA SER A 189 -0.60 -34.35 -5.90
C SER A 189 0.15 -33.04 -6.12
N LEU A 190 0.05 -32.10 -5.17
CA LEU A 190 0.83 -30.86 -5.12
C LEU A 190 2.17 -31.01 -4.38
N SER A 191 2.51 -32.23 -3.94
CA SER A 191 3.69 -32.51 -3.11
C SER A 191 3.72 -31.74 -1.78
N VAL A 192 2.55 -31.40 -1.23
CA VAL A 192 2.45 -30.81 0.11
C VAL A 192 2.79 -31.89 1.16
N PRO A 193 3.81 -31.71 2.00
CA PRO A 193 4.24 -32.72 2.96
C PRO A 193 3.24 -32.87 4.11
N PHE A 194 3.12 -34.11 4.58
CA PHE A 194 2.40 -34.45 5.80
C PHE A 194 3.41 -34.91 6.86
N LEU A 195 3.42 -34.28 8.02
CA LEU A 195 4.25 -34.68 9.16
C LEU A 195 3.45 -35.50 10.16
N LEU A 196 4.16 -36.30 10.96
CA LEU A 196 3.63 -36.90 12.17
C LEU A 196 3.86 -35.95 13.36
N VAL A 197 3.12 -36.13 14.45
CA VAL A 197 3.20 -35.24 15.62
C VAL A 197 4.56 -35.37 16.30
N GLU A 198 5.10 -36.57 16.32
CA GLU A 198 6.42 -36.93 16.83
C GLU A 198 7.58 -36.30 16.04
N ASP A 199 7.37 -35.94 14.78
CA ASP A 199 8.37 -35.31 13.91
C ASP A 199 8.38 -33.78 14.05
N LEU A 200 7.45 -33.19 14.82
CA LEU A 200 7.40 -31.75 15.01
C LEU A 200 8.55 -31.25 15.89
N PRO A 201 9.21 -30.15 15.49
CA PRO A 201 10.21 -29.52 16.33
C PRO A 201 9.58 -29.06 17.65
N LEU A 202 10.39 -29.01 18.71
CA LEU A 202 9.96 -28.49 20.02
C LEU A 202 9.52 -27.03 19.92
N ASP A 203 10.23 -26.25 19.11
CA ASP A 203 9.96 -24.83 18.86
C ASP A 203 9.51 -24.64 17.41
N LEU A 204 8.19 -24.50 17.22
CA LEU A 204 7.59 -24.36 15.89
C LEU A 204 7.98 -23.04 15.21
N SER A 205 8.33 -21.99 15.95
CA SER A 205 8.63 -20.65 15.42
C SER A 205 9.90 -20.60 14.56
N LYS A 206 10.79 -21.58 14.73
CA LYS A 206 12.03 -21.69 13.93
C LYS A 206 11.75 -22.15 12.52
N ASP A 207 10.86 -23.12 12.37
CA ASP A 207 10.63 -23.83 11.12
C ASP A 207 9.41 -23.31 10.34
N PHE A 208 8.51 -22.61 11.02
CA PHE A 208 7.28 -22.09 10.43
C PHE A 208 7.12 -20.59 10.70
N ASP A 209 6.57 -19.89 9.72
CA ASP A 209 6.25 -18.47 9.82
C ASP A 209 4.77 -18.25 10.15
N ILE A 210 3.88 -19.24 9.91
CA ILE A 210 2.46 -19.19 10.26
C ILE A 210 2.02 -20.54 10.83
N LEU A 211 1.25 -20.52 11.92
CA LEU A 211 0.61 -21.70 12.51
C LEU A 211 -0.90 -21.63 12.30
N LEU A 212 -1.43 -22.49 11.45
CA LEU A 212 -2.87 -22.58 11.15
C LEU A 212 -3.53 -23.63 12.04
N ASP A 213 -4.28 -23.14 13.02
CA ASP A 213 -5.14 -23.91 13.91
C ASP A 213 -6.47 -24.24 13.22
N ALA A 214 -6.56 -25.47 12.71
CA ALA A 214 -7.75 -26.05 12.10
C ALA A 214 -8.19 -27.34 12.84
N MET A 215 -7.97 -27.41 14.16
CA MET A 215 -8.22 -28.64 14.93
C MET A 215 -9.70 -28.80 15.30
N PHE A 216 -10.31 -27.83 15.98
CA PHE A 216 -11.67 -27.95 16.48
C PHE A 216 -12.51 -26.73 16.14
N GLY A 217 -13.63 -26.96 15.44
CA GLY A 217 -14.62 -25.94 15.11
C GLY A 217 -15.77 -25.89 16.12
N PHE A 218 -16.79 -25.08 15.83
CA PHE A 218 -17.92 -24.82 16.74
C PHE A 218 -18.72 -26.07 17.19
N SER A 219 -18.67 -27.18 16.45
CA SER A 219 -19.40 -28.41 16.79
C SER A 219 -18.71 -29.29 17.84
N PHE A 220 -17.46 -28.97 18.20
CA PHE A 220 -16.71 -29.73 19.20
C PHE A 220 -17.34 -29.64 20.59
N ARG A 221 -17.29 -30.74 21.34
CA ARG A 221 -17.78 -30.84 22.72
C ARG A 221 -16.77 -31.60 23.59
N GLY A 222 -16.60 -31.13 24.82
CA GLY A 222 -15.71 -31.75 25.81
C GLY A 222 -14.28 -31.19 25.78
N ALA A 223 -13.37 -31.87 26.48
CA ALA A 223 -11.96 -31.49 26.54
C ALA A 223 -11.16 -32.11 25.38
N PRO A 224 -10.18 -31.37 24.80
CA PRO A 224 -9.20 -31.94 23.90
C PRO A 224 -8.50 -33.16 24.52
N ARG A 225 -8.17 -34.14 23.69
CA ARG A 225 -7.46 -35.36 24.07
C ARG A 225 -6.29 -35.60 23.14
N ALA A 226 -5.32 -36.38 23.60
CA ALA A 226 -4.18 -36.82 22.81
C ALA A 226 -4.54 -37.23 21.37
N PRO A 227 -3.78 -36.74 20.36
CA PRO A 227 -2.60 -35.89 20.47
C PRO A 227 -2.90 -34.37 20.44
N PHE A 228 -4.17 -33.95 20.47
CA PHE A 228 -4.55 -32.54 20.25
C PHE A 228 -4.35 -31.64 21.47
N ASP A 229 -4.35 -32.22 22.68
CA ASP A 229 -3.97 -31.51 23.91
C ASP A 229 -2.51 -31.02 23.85
N ASP A 230 -1.57 -31.89 23.46
CA ASP A 230 -0.16 -31.53 23.26
C ASP A 230 0.01 -30.45 22.18
N LEU A 231 -0.66 -30.59 21.03
CA LEU A 231 -0.59 -29.62 19.95
C LEU A 231 -1.11 -28.23 20.38
N ILE A 232 -2.20 -28.18 21.15
CA ILE A 232 -2.72 -26.94 21.72
C ILE A 232 -1.68 -26.31 22.66
N GLN A 233 -1.04 -27.10 23.52
CA GLN A 233 0.01 -26.61 24.43
C GLN A 233 1.22 -26.05 23.68
N ARG A 234 1.63 -26.67 22.56
CA ARG A 234 2.71 -26.14 21.71
C ARG A 234 2.35 -24.78 21.10
N LEU A 235 1.11 -24.59 20.64
CA LEU A 235 0.66 -23.30 20.13
C LEU A 235 0.67 -22.22 21.23
N ILE A 236 0.21 -22.55 22.44
CA ILE A 236 0.25 -21.62 23.59
C ILE A 236 1.70 -21.23 23.92
N HIS A 237 2.63 -22.19 23.89
CA HIS A 237 4.04 -21.94 24.19
C HIS A 237 4.71 -20.98 23.19
N VAL A 238 4.43 -21.14 21.89
CA VAL A 238 4.95 -20.25 20.84
C VAL A 238 4.54 -18.81 21.11
N HIS A 239 3.26 -18.56 21.35
CA HIS A 239 2.74 -17.20 21.61
C HIS A 239 3.45 -16.51 22.78
N ASN A 240 3.72 -17.25 23.87
CA ASN A 240 4.41 -16.71 25.05
C ASN A 240 5.89 -16.41 24.79
N HIS A 241 6.56 -17.19 23.93
CA HIS A 241 7.97 -17.00 23.59
C HIS A 241 8.21 -15.82 22.64
N GLU A 242 7.27 -15.52 21.75
CA GLU A 242 7.41 -14.43 20.78
C GLU A 242 7.26 -13.04 21.38
N GLN A 243 6.56 -12.90 22.52
CA GLN A 243 6.61 -11.64 23.26
C GLN A 243 8.03 -11.29 23.76
N ALA A 244 8.94 -12.28 23.84
CA ALA A 244 10.31 -12.09 24.28
C ALA A 244 11.34 -11.99 23.13
N LEU A 245 11.04 -12.54 21.95
CA LEU A 245 11.95 -12.59 20.80
C LEU A 245 11.24 -11.94 19.61
N GLN A 246 11.77 -10.82 19.12
CA GLN A 246 11.18 -9.89 18.13
C GLN A 246 10.87 -10.47 16.72
N ARG A 247 10.50 -11.74 16.57
CA ARG A 247 10.07 -12.35 15.31
C ARG A 247 8.64 -12.91 15.49
N PRO A 248 7.70 -12.56 14.60
CA PRO A 248 6.32 -13.05 14.67
C PRO A 248 6.11 -14.36 13.87
N CYS A 249 5.48 -15.35 14.50
CA CYS A 249 4.97 -16.62 14.02
C CYS A 249 3.47 -16.64 14.40
N PRO A 250 2.64 -15.87 13.68
CA PRO A 250 1.25 -15.70 14.01
C PRO A 250 0.46 -17.01 14.03
N ILE A 251 -0.44 -17.11 15.00
CA ILE A 251 -1.42 -18.19 15.08
C ILE A 251 -2.71 -17.74 14.41
N VAL A 252 -3.19 -18.54 13.45
CA VAL A 252 -4.43 -18.31 12.71
C VAL A 252 -5.43 -19.40 13.09
N SER A 253 -6.52 -19.05 13.76
CA SER A 253 -7.58 -20.00 14.09
C SER A 253 -8.73 -19.97 13.09
N VAL A 254 -9.10 -21.16 12.60
CA VAL A 254 -10.24 -21.38 11.72
C VAL A 254 -11.51 -21.53 12.55
N ASP A 255 -12.47 -20.66 12.24
CA ASP A 255 -13.80 -20.57 12.83
C ASP A 255 -13.88 -20.13 14.30
N ILE A 256 -13.25 -20.92 15.17
CA ILE A 256 -13.05 -20.66 16.60
C ILE A 256 -11.64 -21.09 17.01
N PRO A 257 -11.01 -20.48 18.03
CA PRO A 257 -9.75 -20.99 18.55
C PRO A 257 -9.92 -22.35 19.22
N SER A 258 -9.11 -23.33 18.83
CA SER A 258 -9.24 -24.69 19.35
C SER A 258 -9.03 -24.73 20.87
N GLY A 259 -9.94 -25.41 21.56
CA GLY A 259 -9.95 -25.49 23.03
C GLY A 259 -10.76 -24.38 23.73
N TRP A 260 -11.20 -23.35 23.02
CA TRP A 260 -12.13 -22.36 23.58
C TRP A 260 -13.55 -22.93 23.71
N HIS A 261 -14.29 -22.46 24.71
CA HIS A 261 -15.74 -22.65 24.75
C HIS A 261 -16.39 -21.81 23.65
N VAL A 262 -17.31 -22.39 22.88
CA VAL A 262 -17.90 -21.78 21.67
C VAL A 262 -18.64 -20.47 21.96
N GLU A 263 -19.12 -20.28 23.19
CA GLU A 263 -19.84 -19.07 23.58
C GLU A 263 -19.10 -18.20 24.58
N GLU A 264 -18.37 -18.82 25.50
CA GLU A 264 -17.71 -18.12 26.62
C GLU A 264 -16.25 -17.74 26.29
N GLY A 265 -15.68 -18.33 25.23
CA GLY A 265 -14.28 -18.15 24.84
C GLY A 265 -13.33 -18.95 25.71
N ASP A 266 -12.17 -18.37 25.99
CA ASP A 266 -11.16 -18.97 26.85
C ASP A 266 -11.58 -18.87 28.32
N VAL A 267 -12.30 -19.90 28.80
CA VAL A 267 -12.76 -20.00 30.20
C VAL A 267 -11.58 -20.13 31.17
N SER A 268 -10.48 -20.74 30.74
CA SER A 268 -9.30 -20.97 31.58
C SER A 268 -8.39 -19.74 31.71
N GLY A 269 -8.42 -18.84 30.72
CA GLY A 269 -7.46 -17.74 30.58
C GLY A 269 -6.12 -18.15 29.97
N GLU A 270 -5.84 -19.45 29.91
CA GLU A 270 -4.57 -20.06 29.46
C GLU A 270 -4.68 -20.70 28.06
N GLY A 271 -5.79 -20.50 27.35
CA GLY A 271 -6.00 -21.04 26.01
C GLY A 271 -5.18 -20.32 24.94
N ILE A 272 -5.25 -20.86 23.71
CA ILE A 272 -4.60 -20.27 22.53
C ILE A 272 -5.02 -18.80 22.39
N LYS A 273 -4.03 -17.93 22.10
CA LYS A 273 -4.24 -16.51 21.79
C LYS A 273 -3.91 -16.28 20.30
N PRO A 274 -4.86 -16.48 19.39
CA PRO A 274 -4.57 -16.32 17.97
C PRO A 274 -4.37 -14.85 17.59
N ASP A 275 -3.46 -14.62 16.65
CA ASP A 275 -3.26 -13.32 16.02
C ASP A 275 -4.35 -13.02 14.99
N MET A 276 -4.83 -14.08 14.33
CA MET A 276 -5.93 -14.02 13.39
C MET A 276 -7.03 -15.02 13.74
N LEU A 277 -8.27 -14.55 13.75
CA LEU A 277 -9.46 -15.38 13.78
C LEU A 277 -10.21 -15.24 12.46
N VAL A 278 -10.49 -16.36 11.78
CA VAL A 278 -11.32 -16.37 10.58
C VAL A 278 -12.65 -17.05 10.91
N SER A 279 -13.65 -16.26 11.28
CA SER A 279 -15.01 -16.77 11.52
C SER A 279 -15.68 -17.16 10.21
N LEU A 280 -16.27 -18.35 10.14
CA LEU A 280 -16.97 -18.85 8.96
C LEU A 280 -18.49 -18.68 9.12
N THR A 281 -19.17 -18.32 8.02
CA THR A 281 -20.63 -18.10 7.93
C THR A 281 -21.10 -16.86 8.73
N ALA A 282 -20.93 -16.91 10.05
CA ALA A 282 -21.07 -15.80 10.97
C ALA A 282 -20.18 -16.06 12.21
N PRO A 283 -19.68 -15.01 12.89
CA PRO A 283 -18.92 -15.16 14.13
C PRO A 283 -19.69 -15.94 15.20
N LYS A 284 -19.00 -16.81 15.94
CA LYS A 284 -19.56 -17.46 17.14
C LYS A 284 -19.39 -16.54 18.36
N LEU A 285 -20.23 -16.71 19.38
CA LEU A 285 -20.23 -15.85 20.57
C LEU A 285 -18.86 -15.71 21.24
N CYS A 286 -18.03 -16.77 21.25
CA CYS A 286 -16.66 -16.71 21.76
C CYS A 286 -15.79 -15.65 21.09
N ALA A 287 -16.06 -15.31 19.82
CA ALA A 287 -15.29 -14.32 19.07
C ALA A 287 -15.43 -12.91 19.66
N LYS A 288 -16.43 -12.64 20.52
CA LYS A 288 -16.50 -11.39 21.30
C LYS A 288 -15.33 -11.24 22.30
N LYS A 289 -14.68 -12.35 22.66
CA LYS A 289 -13.51 -12.39 23.55
C LYS A 289 -12.18 -12.40 22.78
N PHE A 290 -12.23 -12.45 21.45
CA PHE A 290 -11.04 -12.37 20.62
C PHE A 290 -10.37 -11.00 20.77
N SER A 291 -9.07 -11.01 21.03
CA SER A 291 -8.24 -9.81 21.24
C SER A 291 -7.07 -9.68 20.28
N GLY A 292 -6.95 -10.60 19.31
CA GLY A 292 -5.89 -10.56 18.32
C GLY A 292 -6.05 -9.40 17.32
N PRO A 293 -4.99 -9.03 16.60
CA PRO A 293 -4.96 -7.92 15.67
C PRO A 293 -5.88 -8.09 14.44
N HIS A 294 -6.29 -9.32 14.10
CA HIS A 294 -6.99 -9.58 12.85
C HIS A 294 -8.22 -10.50 13.03
N HIS A 295 -9.42 -9.95 12.85
CA HIS A 295 -10.64 -10.75 12.78
C HIS A 295 -11.23 -10.64 11.38
N PHE A 296 -11.44 -11.79 10.73
CA PHE A 296 -12.06 -11.89 9.41
C PHE A 296 -13.35 -12.69 9.49
N LEU A 297 -14.31 -12.30 8.65
CA LEU A 297 -15.48 -13.08 8.31
C LEU A 297 -15.29 -13.67 6.91
N GLY A 298 -15.33 -15.00 6.82
CA GLY A 298 -15.30 -15.78 5.59
C GLY A 298 -16.57 -16.60 5.39
N GLY A 299 -16.61 -17.40 4.34
CA GLY A 299 -17.79 -18.20 4.00
C GLY A 299 -18.87 -17.35 3.34
N ARG A 300 -18.51 -16.67 2.24
CA ARG A 300 -19.42 -15.83 1.43
C ARG A 300 -20.40 -16.67 0.61
N PHE A 301 -21.30 -17.37 1.30
CA PHE A 301 -22.34 -18.20 0.70
C PHE A 301 -23.68 -18.12 1.44
N VAL A 302 -23.79 -17.30 2.49
CA VAL A 302 -24.99 -17.18 3.34
C VAL A 302 -26.18 -16.60 2.55
N PRO A 303 -27.26 -17.37 2.32
CA PRO A 303 -28.41 -16.88 1.57
C PRO A 303 -29.23 -15.86 2.37
N PRO A 304 -29.97 -14.95 1.70
CA PRO A 304 -30.84 -13.99 2.37
C PRO A 304 -31.86 -14.62 3.34
N SER A 305 -32.37 -15.82 3.03
CA SER A 305 -33.30 -16.55 3.90
C SER A 305 -32.70 -16.92 5.26
N ILE A 306 -31.40 -17.24 5.32
CA ILE A 306 -30.69 -17.48 6.59
C ILE A 306 -30.48 -16.16 7.32
N VAL A 307 -30.05 -15.12 6.60
CA VAL A 307 -29.87 -13.77 7.16
C VAL A 307 -31.15 -13.28 7.83
N ASP A 308 -32.30 -13.42 7.17
CA ASP A 308 -33.59 -13.00 7.66
C ASP A 308 -34.12 -13.86 8.82
N LYS A 309 -33.88 -15.18 8.77
CA LYS A 309 -34.31 -16.13 9.81
C LYS A 309 -33.58 -15.88 11.13
N PHE A 310 -32.25 -15.73 11.07
CA PHE A 310 -31.40 -15.56 12.26
C PHE A 310 -31.08 -14.09 12.58
N LYS A 311 -31.70 -13.13 11.85
CA LYS A 311 -31.50 -11.68 12.02
C LYS A 311 -30.02 -11.27 11.99
N LEU A 312 -29.28 -11.88 11.07
CA LEU A 312 -27.84 -11.66 10.94
C LEU A 312 -27.57 -10.28 10.33
N HIS A 313 -26.69 -9.53 10.98
CA HIS A 313 -26.06 -8.33 10.43
C HIS A 313 -24.67 -8.74 9.95
N LEU A 314 -24.52 -8.94 8.64
CA LEU A 314 -23.26 -9.31 7.99
C LEU A 314 -22.75 -8.12 7.15
N PRO A 315 -21.47 -7.75 7.25
CA PRO A 315 -20.91 -6.67 6.45
C PRO A 315 -20.86 -7.04 4.95
N PRO A 316 -20.90 -6.04 4.06
CA PRO A 316 -20.76 -6.29 2.63
C PRO A 316 -19.34 -6.75 2.30
N TYR A 317 -19.23 -7.82 1.52
CA TYR A 317 -17.97 -8.26 0.93
C TYR A 317 -17.64 -7.38 -0.29
N ARG A 318 -16.39 -6.91 -0.39
CA ARG A 318 -15.97 -6.03 -1.50
C ARG A 318 -15.61 -6.84 -2.75
N GLY A 319 -16.14 -6.43 -3.90
CA GLY A 319 -15.83 -7.04 -5.19
C GLY A 319 -16.03 -8.56 -5.18
N THR A 320 -15.00 -9.30 -5.58
CA THR A 320 -14.96 -10.77 -5.60
C THR A 320 -14.32 -11.38 -4.34
N SER A 321 -14.05 -10.59 -3.30
CA SER A 321 -13.42 -11.10 -2.07
C SER A 321 -14.29 -12.18 -1.39
N MET A 322 -13.63 -13.23 -0.89
CA MET A 322 -14.25 -14.31 -0.12
C MET A 322 -14.21 -14.08 1.39
N CYS A 323 -13.48 -13.06 1.83
CA CYS A 323 -13.39 -12.63 3.23
C CYS A 323 -13.60 -11.12 3.36
N VAL A 324 -13.95 -10.69 4.57
CA VAL A 324 -14.05 -9.28 4.95
C VAL A 324 -13.55 -9.12 6.37
N ARG A 325 -12.68 -8.13 6.59
CA ARG A 325 -12.20 -7.81 7.93
C ARG A 325 -13.34 -7.27 8.79
N ILE A 326 -13.49 -7.83 9.99
CA ILE A 326 -14.46 -7.44 11.01
C ILE A 326 -13.72 -7.11 12.32
N GLY A 327 -14.43 -6.54 13.30
CA GLY A 327 -13.82 -6.16 14.58
C GLY A 327 -13.21 -4.75 14.59
N LYS A 328 -12.54 -4.41 15.70
CA LYS A 328 -11.98 -3.07 15.90
C LYS A 328 -10.78 -2.86 14.97
N PRO A 329 -10.67 -1.71 14.27
CA PRO A 329 -9.45 -1.37 13.56
C PRO A 329 -8.27 -1.31 14.54
N LEU A 330 -7.10 -1.76 14.08
CA LEU A 330 -5.87 -1.71 14.88
C LEU A 330 -5.68 -0.32 15.46
N GLN A 331 -5.64 -0.23 16.79
CA GLN A 331 -5.19 0.97 17.45
C GLN A 331 -3.66 0.95 17.41
N VAL A 332 -3.10 1.47 16.32
CA VAL A 332 -1.65 1.57 16.17
C VAL A 332 -1.14 2.57 17.21
N ASP A 333 -0.39 2.08 18.20
CA ASP A 333 0.38 2.95 19.07
C ASP A 333 1.54 3.53 18.25
N ILE A 334 1.37 4.80 17.83
CA ILE A 334 2.36 5.53 17.04
C ILE A 334 3.72 5.57 17.76
N SER A 335 3.74 5.54 19.10
CA SER A 335 4.99 5.55 19.86
C SER A 335 5.78 4.24 19.74
N ALA A 336 5.09 3.13 19.43
CA ALA A 336 5.67 1.79 19.27
C ALA A 336 6.19 1.51 17.85
N LEU A 337 5.94 2.38 16.87
CA LEU A 337 6.47 2.27 15.49
C LEU A 337 7.98 2.54 15.39
N ARG A 338 8.71 2.41 16.49
CA ARG A 338 10.13 2.71 16.58
C ARG A 338 10.94 1.63 15.89
N GLU A 339 11.68 2.03 14.86
CA GLU A 339 12.70 1.19 14.22
C GLU A 339 14.08 1.42 14.84
N ASN A 340 14.87 0.35 14.95
CA ASN A 340 16.28 0.42 15.33
C ASN A 340 17.12 0.40 14.06
N TYR A 341 17.73 1.53 13.71
CA TYR A 341 18.61 1.62 12.56
C TYR A 341 19.91 0.85 12.78
N ILE A 342 20.32 0.09 11.76
CA ILE A 342 21.64 -0.53 11.68
C ILE A 342 22.27 0.03 10.40
N SER A 343 23.33 0.82 10.53
CA SER A 343 24.00 1.44 9.39
C SER A 343 25.50 1.60 9.66
N PRO A 344 26.34 1.70 8.61
CA PRO A 344 27.75 2.01 8.78
C PRO A 344 27.94 3.34 9.52
N GLU A 345 29.02 3.45 10.29
CA GLU A 345 29.43 4.72 10.89
C GLU A 345 29.70 5.77 9.81
N PHE A 346 29.43 7.04 10.12
CA PHE A 346 29.65 8.14 9.21
C PHE A 346 30.57 9.19 9.85
N LEU A 347 31.86 9.09 9.51
CA LEU A 347 32.97 9.83 10.14
C LEU A 347 33.50 10.97 9.26
N GLU A 348 34.05 12.01 9.90
CA GLU A 348 34.53 13.25 9.28
C GLU A 348 35.68 13.02 8.28
N GLU A 349 36.53 12.04 8.54
CA GLU A 349 37.66 11.65 7.70
C GLU A 349 37.26 10.84 6.45
N GLU A 350 36.04 10.29 6.42
CA GLU A 350 35.56 9.42 5.35
C GLU A 350 34.71 10.16 4.30
N VAL A 351 34.40 11.43 4.56
CA VAL A 351 33.55 12.23 3.69
C VAL A 351 34.33 13.09 2.71
N ALA A 352 33.72 13.38 1.56
CA ALA A 352 34.32 14.28 0.60
C ALA A 352 34.41 15.71 1.16
N ALA A 353 35.52 16.40 0.87
CA ALA A 353 35.72 17.78 1.31
C ALA A 353 34.72 18.76 0.69
N ASN A 354 34.24 18.46 -0.53
CA ASN A 354 33.19 19.22 -1.19
C ASN A 354 31.83 18.54 -0.92
N PRO A 355 30.83 19.25 -0.37
CA PRO A 355 29.53 18.67 -0.07
C PRO A 355 28.73 18.27 -1.32
N ILE A 356 28.96 18.90 -2.48
CA ILE A 356 28.30 18.47 -3.73
C ILE A 356 28.81 17.10 -4.14
N ASP A 357 30.12 16.86 -4.04
CA ASP A 357 30.71 15.54 -4.31
C ASP A 357 30.19 14.49 -3.33
N GLN A 358 30.05 14.85 -2.05
CA GLN A 358 29.46 13.98 -1.02
C GLN A 358 27.98 13.66 -1.32
N PHE A 359 27.19 14.65 -1.76
CA PHE A 359 25.82 14.44 -2.20
C PHE A 359 25.76 13.47 -3.39
N CYS A 360 26.57 13.70 -4.42
CA CYS A 360 26.59 12.84 -5.61
C CYS A 360 26.93 11.38 -5.24
N LYS A 361 27.90 11.17 -4.34
CA LYS A 361 28.23 9.83 -3.82
C LYS A 361 27.01 9.15 -3.19
N TRP A 362 26.30 9.82 -2.28
CA TRP A 362 25.11 9.24 -1.65
C TRP A 362 23.92 9.09 -2.60
N PHE A 363 23.78 9.99 -3.58
CA PHE A 363 22.76 9.89 -4.61
C PHE A 363 23.00 8.65 -5.50
N ASP A 364 24.26 8.37 -5.86
CA ASP A 364 24.64 7.17 -6.61
C ASP A 364 24.38 5.90 -5.80
N ASP A 365 24.61 5.91 -4.48
CA ASP A 365 24.23 4.80 -3.59
C ASP A 365 22.71 4.56 -3.61
N ALA A 366 21.90 5.62 -3.53
CA ALA A 366 20.45 5.54 -3.58
C ALA A 366 19.94 5.00 -4.93
N MET A 367 20.58 5.40 -6.04
CA MET A 367 20.31 4.86 -7.37
C MET A 367 20.69 3.37 -7.47
N THR A 368 21.85 2.99 -6.92
CA THR A 368 22.36 1.62 -6.92
C THR A 368 21.46 0.70 -6.10
N ALA A 369 20.95 1.19 -4.97
CA ALA A 369 19.96 0.50 -4.13
C ALA A 369 18.56 0.42 -4.79
N ARG A 370 18.38 1.02 -5.98
CA ARG A 370 17.11 1.06 -6.73
C ARG A 370 15.95 1.61 -5.92
N LEU A 371 16.21 2.64 -5.11
CA LEU A 371 15.14 3.32 -4.39
C LEU A 371 14.12 3.89 -5.37
N LYS A 372 12.88 3.97 -4.91
CA LYS A 372 11.81 4.59 -5.70
C LYS A 372 12.01 6.12 -5.68
N GLU A 373 12.18 6.71 -6.86
CA GLU A 373 12.33 8.17 -7.04
C GLU A 373 13.37 8.82 -6.10
N PRO A 374 14.65 8.40 -6.13
CA PRO A 374 15.69 8.92 -5.22
C PRO A 374 15.96 10.42 -5.43
N ASN A 375 15.55 10.97 -6.58
CA ASN A 375 15.61 12.38 -6.93
C ASN A 375 14.42 13.21 -6.42
N ALA A 376 13.45 12.60 -5.72
CA ALA A 376 12.41 13.35 -5.03
C ALA A 376 12.99 14.07 -3.81
N MET A 377 12.66 15.36 -3.68
CA MET A 377 13.09 16.20 -2.56
C MET A 377 11.93 17.03 -2.04
N ALA A 378 11.83 17.20 -0.72
CA ALA A 378 10.93 18.18 -0.15
C ALA A 378 11.58 19.57 -0.29
N LEU A 379 10.86 20.49 -0.94
CA LEU A 379 11.22 21.89 -1.08
C LEU A 379 10.38 22.72 -0.11
N THR A 380 11.06 23.37 0.83
CA THR A 380 10.48 24.32 1.77
C THR A 380 10.75 25.74 1.33
N THR A 381 9.69 26.55 1.24
CA THR A 381 9.73 27.98 0.92
C THR A 381 8.96 28.77 1.97
N VAL A 382 9.30 30.05 2.13
CA VAL A 382 8.68 30.94 3.13
C VAL A 382 8.37 32.28 2.46
N GLY A 383 7.11 32.71 2.47
CA GLY A 383 6.71 34.02 1.95
C GLY A 383 6.94 35.14 2.98
N LYS A 384 6.46 36.35 2.66
CA LYS A 384 6.55 37.51 3.60
C LYS A 384 5.81 37.33 4.92
N ASP A 385 4.87 36.39 5.00
CA ASP A 385 4.12 36.10 6.23
C ASP A 385 4.90 35.23 7.23
N GLY A 386 6.13 34.81 6.88
CA GLY A 386 6.99 33.98 7.72
C GLY A 386 6.51 32.54 7.87
N LYS A 387 5.47 32.11 7.14
CA LYS A 387 4.91 30.76 7.26
C LYS A 387 5.62 29.81 6.29
N PRO A 388 6.29 28.75 6.77
CA PRO A 388 6.90 27.78 5.90
C PRO A 388 5.83 26.94 5.19
N SER A 389 6.14 26.55 3.96
CA SER A 389 5.34 25.61 3.21
C SER A 389 6.25 24.62 2.49
N SER A 390 5.90 23.33 2.55
CA SER A 390 6.69 22.23 1.99
C SER A 390 5.89 21.45 0.95
N ARG A 391 6.57 20.91 -0.05
CA ARG A 391 6.02 19.94 -1.02
C ARG A 391 7.16 19.16 -1.67
N LEU A 392 6.86 17.99 -2.21
CA LEU A 392 7.80 17.27 -3.04
C LEU A 392 7.96 17.95 -4.41
N VAL A 393 9.19 18.04 -4.86
CA VAL A 393 9.60 18.36 -6.23
C VAL A 393 10.68 17.36 -6.65
N LEU A 394 10.92 17.25 -7.95
CA LEU A 394 11.96 16.37 -8.47
C LEU A 394 13.22 17.17 -8.79
N LEU A 395 14.36 16.74 -8.26
CA LEU A 395 15.68 17.19 -8.70
C LEU A 395 15.87 16.79 -10.17
N LYS A 396 16.36 17.73 -10.97
CA LYS A 396 16.60 17.58 -12.42
C LYS A 396 18.02 17.88 -12.86
N GLY A 397 18.80 18.52 -12.00
CA GLY A 397 20.23 18.72 -12.21
C GLY A 397 20.90 19.03 -10.89
N VAL A 398 22.15 18.60 -10.77
CA VAL A 398 23.08 19.01 -9.72
C VAL A 398 24.44 19.24 -10.39
N ASP A 399 25.01 20.40 -10.13
CA ASP A 399 26.35 20.78 -10.60
C ASP A 399 27.01 21.69 -9.57
N GLU A 400 28.22 22.20 -9.84
CA GLU A 400 28.97 23.07 -8.92
C GLU A 400 28.23 24.36 -8.52
N ASN A 401 27.21 24.76 -9.28
CA ASN A 401 26.38 25.93 -9.03
C ASN A 401 25.10 25.60 -8.24
N GLY A 402 24.80 24.32 -7.99
CA GLY A 402 23.75 23.89 -7.06
C GLY A 402 22.70 22.97 -7.65
N PHE A 403 21.48 23.06 -7.10
CA PHE A 403 20.40 22.08 -7.31
C PHE A 403 19.27 22.68 -8.15
N VAL A 404 18.90 22.00 -9.24
CA VAL A 404 17.93 22.49 -10.22
C VAL A 404 16.63 21.70 -10.19
N TRP A 405 15.50 22.41 -10.19
CA TRP A 405 14.16 21.85 -10.40
C TRP A 405 13.34 22.80 -11.27
N PHE A 406 12.26 22.28 -11.87
CA PHE A 406 11.38 23.05 -12.76
C PHE A 406 9.97 23.15 -12.21
N THR A 407 9.33 24.29 -12.43
CA THR A 407 8.00 24.57 -11.88
C THR A 407 7.26 25.64 -12.68
N ASN A 408 6.01 25.88 -12.30
CA ASN A 408 5.25 27.03 -12.78
C ASN A 408 5.58 28.25 -11.90
N TYR A 409 6.01 29.35 -12.51
CA TYR A 409 6.40 30.62 -11.89
C TYR A 409 5.25 31.36 -11.20
N GLU A 410 3.99 30.99 -11.45
CA GLU A 410 2.79 31.55 -10.78
C GLU A 410 2.36 30.72 -9.57
N SER A 411 2.97 29.54 -9.38
CA SER A 411 2.66 28.67 -8.26
C SER A 411 2.96 29.33 -6.90
N ARG A 412 2.34 28.82 -5.83
CA ARG A 412 2.56 29.35 -4.47
C ARG A 412 4.05 29.43 -4.11
N LYS A 413 4.80 28.34 -4.35
CA LYS A 413 6.25 28.29 -4.05
C LYS A 413 7.05 29.34 -4.84
N ALA A 414 6.67 29.60 -6.09
CA ALA A 414 7.37 30.56 -6.94
C ALA A 414 7.07 32.01 -6.52
N ARG A 415 5.84 32.29 -6.10
CA ARG A 415 5.48 33.58 -5.47
C ARG A 415 6.26 33.79 -4.18
N GLU A 416 6.29 32.79 -3.30
CA GLU A 416 7.10 32.85 -2.06
C GLU A 416 8.59 33.08 -2.37
N LEU A 417 9.16 32.37 -3.35
CA LEU A 417 10.56 32.56 -3.79
C LEU A 417 10.84 33.93 -4.39
N SER A 418 9.86 34.54 -5.07
CA SER A 418 10.00 35.90 -5.60
C SER A 418 10.01 36.97 -4.50
N GLU A 419 9.39 36.66 -3.36
CA GLU A 419 9.36 37.53 -2.19
C GLU A 419 10.56 37.32 -1.27
N ASN A 420 10.99 36.07 -1.13
CA ASN A 420 12.09 35.64 -0.30
C ASN A 420 12.87 34.54 -1.03
N PRO A 421 14.03 34.87 -1.63
CA PRO A 421 14.80 33.94 -2.46
C PRO A 421 15.61 32.95 -1.62
N ARG A 422 15.05 32.44 -0.51
CA ARG A 422 15.66 31.44 0.37
C ARG A 422 14.79 30.19 0.38
N ALA A 423 15.43 29.03 0.35
CA ALA A 423 14.73 27.76 0.46
C ALA A 423 15.60 26.71 1.16
N ALA A 424 14.93 25.65 1.61
CA ALA A 424 15.56 24.42 2.09
C ALA A 424 15.09 23.23 1.25
N LEU A 425 16.02 22.33 0.94
CA LEU A 425 15.80 21.04 0.29
C LEU A 425 16.06 19.93 1.31
N LEU A 426 15.21 18.91 1.29
CA LEU A 426 15.34 17.72 2.13
C LEU A 426 15.18 16.47 1.28
N PHE A 427 16.21 15.64 1.26
CA PHE A 427 16.19 14.28 0.71
C PHE A 427 16.08 13.29 1.87
N TYR A 428 15.23 12.28 1.73
CA TYR A 428 15.14 11.18 2.68
C TYR A 428 15.13 9.86 1.91
N TRP A 429 16.13 9.03 2.17
CA TRP A 429 16.31 7.71 1.57
C TRP A 429 16.15 6.67 2.68
N ASP A 430 14.91 6.27 2.91
CA ASP A 430 14.45 5.41 4.00
C ASP A 430 15.24 4.10 4.09
N ALA A 431 15.36 3.35 2.98
CA ALA A 431 16.05 2.06 2.99
C ALA A 431 17.57 2.16 3.22
N LEU A 432 18.14 3.36 3.14
CA LEU A 432 19.54 3.63 3.48
C LEU A 432 19.69 4.34 4.84
N ASN A 433 18.59 4.67 5.50
CA ASN A 433 18.55 5.49 6.71
C ASN A 433 19.33 6.80 6.54
N ARG A 434 19.22 7.45 5.38
CA ARG A 434 19.97 8.68 5.07
C ARG A 434 19.07 9.87 4.84
N GLN A 435 19.55 11.02 5.28
CA GLN A 435 18.93 12.30 5.01
C GLN A 435 19.99 13.31 4.57
N VAL A 436 19.65 14.13 3.57
CA VAL A 436 20.46 15.28 3.17
C VAL A 436 19.62 16.54 3.21
N ARG A 437 20.09 17.54 3.96
CA ARG A 437 19.54 18.89 3.98
C ARG A 437 20.44 19.83 3.21
N VAL A 438 19.85 20.70 2.40
CA VAL A 438 20.56 21.76 1.68
C VAL A 438 19.79 23.06 1.87
N GLU A 439 20.46 24.12 2.31
CA GLU A 439 19.84 25.44 2.45
C GLU A 439 20.61 26.45 1.61
N GLY A 440 19.92 27.44 1.06
CA GLY A 440 20.59 28.44 0.23
C GLY A 440 19.67 29.44 -0.44
N SER A 441 20.29 30.29 -1.25
CA SER A 441 19.60 31.26 -2.09
C SER A 441 19.10 30.63 -3.39
N VAL A 442 17.97 31.10 -3.91
CA VAL A 442 17.32 30.55 -5.11
C VAL A 442 17.25 31.59 -6.20
N GLN A 443 17.64 31.22 -7.42
CA GLN A 443 17.55 32.05 -8.62
C GLN A 443 16.90 31.29 -9.76
N LYS A 444 16.28 32.01 -10.71
CA LYS A 444 15.81 31.38 -11.95
C LYS A 444 17.00 30.90 -12.77
N VAL A 445 16.86 29.75 -13.43
CA VAL A 445 17.82 29.33 -14.47
C VAL A 445 17.63 30.17 -15.73
N SER A 446 18.54 30.05 -16.69
CA SER A 446 18.40 30.79 -17.95
C SER A 446 17.17 30.34 -18.75
N ASP A 447 16.70 31.20 -19.66
CA ASP A 447 15.58 30.84 -20.53
C ASP A 447 15.96 29.67 -21.45
N GLU A 448 17.22 29.59 -21.87
CA GLU A 448 17.75 28.49 -22.69
C GLU A 448 17.75 27.16 -21.92
N GLU A 449 18.15 27.16 -20.64
CA GLU A 449 18.10 25.96 -19.79
C GLU A 449 16.65 25.51 -19.56
N SER A 450 15.73 26.46 -19.37
CA SER A 450 14.29 26.20 -19.26
C SER A 450 13.69 25.65 -20.55
N GLU A 451 14.06 26.20 -21.71
CA GLU A 451 13.62 25.74 -23.02
C GLU A 451 14.11 24.32 -23.30
N HIS A 452 15.41 24.07 -23.09
CA HIS A 452 16.03 22.78 -23.31
C HIS A 452 15.36 21.68 -22.49
N TYR A 453 15.18 21.91 -21.18
CA TYR A 453 14.53 20.91 -20.32
C TYR A 453 13.03 20.78 -20.60
N PHE A 454 12.32 21.85 -21.01
CA PHE A 454 10.91 21.73 -21.39
C PHE A 454 10.72 20.73 -22.54
N HIS A 455 11.54 20.85 -23.59
CA HIS A 455 11.45 20.01 -24.78
C HIS A 455 11.97 18.59 -24.59
N SER A 456 12.79 18.33 -23.56
CA SER A 456 13.20 16.97 -23.21
C SER A 456 12.10 16.15 -22.53
N ARG A 457 11.01 16.79 -22.09
CA ARG A 457 9.90 16.12 -21.38
C ARG A 457 8.99 15.38 -22.36
N PRO A 458 8.33 14.29 -21.94
CA PRO A 458 7.28 13.65 -22.75
C PRO A 458 6.20 14.65 -23.17
N ARG A 459 5.63 14.51 -24.37
CA ARG A 459 4.64 15.46 -24.92
C ARG A 459 3.46 15.71 -23.98
N GLY A 460 2.90 14.65 -23.36
CA GLY A 460 1.84 14.81 -22.37
C GLY A 460 2.23 15.66 -21.15
N SER A 461 3.51 15.63 -20.74
CA SER A 461 4.04 16.51 -19.69
C SER A 461 4.20 17.96 -20.15
N GLN A 462 4.56 18.18 -21.42
CA GLN A 462 4.60 19.52 -22.03
C GLN A 462 3.20 20.13 -22.06
N ILE A 463 2.19 19.38 -22.52
CA ILE A 463 0.78 19.78 -22.51
C ILE A 463 0.31 20.06 -21.08
N GLY A 464 0.57 19.14 -20.14
CA GLY A 464 0.18 19.32 -18.74
C GLY A 464 0.77 20.58 -18.09
N ALA A 465 1.94 21.04 -18.53
CA ALA A 465 2.52 22.30 -18.05
C ALA A 465 1.82 23.54 -18.62
N ILE A 466 1.18 23.46 -19.79
CA ILE A 466 0.34 24.52 -20.36
C ILE A 466 -1.02 24.57 -19.64
N VAL A 467 -1.68 23.41 -19.49
CA VAL A 467 -3.00 23.29 -18.85
C VAL A 467 -2.95 23.71 -17.38
N SER A 468 -1.86 23.38 -16.68
CA SER A 468 -1.79 23.57 -15.24
C SER A 468 -1.47 25.02 -14.85
N LYS A 469 -2.52 25.78 -14.52
CA LYS A 469 -2.43 26.99 -13.68
C LYS A 469 -2.14 26.59 -12.22
N GLN A 470 -0.92 26.14 -11.97
CA GLN A 470 -0.58 25.44 -10.73
C GLN A 470 -0.85 26.31 -9.49
N SER A 471 -1.58 25.75 -8.51
CA SER A 471 -1.97 26.40 -7.24
C SER A 471 -3.13 27.40 -7.34
N THR A 472 -3.88 27.45 -8.44
CA THR A 472 -5.17 28.15 -8.51
C THR A 472 -6.33 27.18 -8.29
N VAL A 473 -7.47 27.70 -7.82
CA VAL A 473 -8.72 26.91 -7.72
C VAL A 473 -9.27 26.66 -9.13
N VAL A 474 -9.69 25.43 -9.40
CA VAL A 474 -10.37 25.03 -10.64
C VAL A 474 -11.73 24.42 -10.31
N SER A 475 -12.73 24.62 -11.18
CA SER A 475 -14.12 24.20 -10.94
C SER A 475 -14.33 22.69 -10.90
N GLY A 476 -13.34 21.90 -11.31
CA GLY A 476 -13.36 20.45 -11.22
C GLY A 476 -12.35 19.79 -12.17
N ARG A 477 -12.18 18.48 -12.00
CA ARG A 477 -11.25 17.68 -12.82
C ARG A 477 -11.55 17.75 -14.32
N HIS A 478 -12.84 17.78 -14.68
CA HIS A 478 -13.30 17.82 -16.07
C HIS A 478 -12.75 19.01 -16.87
N VAL A 479 -12.52 20.17 -16.24
CA VAL A 479 -11.95 21.35 -16.92
C VAL A 479 -10.53 21.05 -17.39
N LEU A 480 -9.72 20.43 -16.53
CA LEU A 480 -8.34 20.07 -16.87
C LEU A 480 -8.29 19.00 -17.95
N ASP A 481 -9.19 18.01 -17.89
CA ASP A 481 -9.25 16.94 -18.90
C ASP A 481 -9.70 17.47 -20.27
N GLN A 482 -10.61 18.45 -20.29
CA GLN A 482 -11.06 19.11 -21.52
C GLN A 482 -9.94 19.95 -22.15
N GLU A 483 -9.31 20.85 -21.38
CA GLU A 483 -8.17 21.66 -21.86
C GLU A 483 -7.00 20.78 -22.32
N PHE A 484 -6.76 19.66 -21.64
CA PHE A 484 -5.72 18.70 -22.04
C PHE A 484 -6.02 18.08 -23.40
N LYS A 485 -7.26 17.59 -23.62
CA LYS A 485 -7.67 17.00 -24.90
C LYS A 485 -7.60 18.00 -26.05
N GLU A 486 -8.06 19.23 -25.83
CA GLU A 486 -8.00 20.28 -26.85
C GLU A 486 -6.56 20.57 -27.29
N LEU A 487 -5.61 20.60 -26.36
CA LEU A 487 -4.20 20.78 -26.68
C LEU A 487 -3.58 19.52 -27.29
N GLU A 488 -3.97 18.33 -26.85
CA GLU A 488 -3.52 17.07 -27.45
C GLU A 488 -3.95 16.96 -28.92
N GLU A 489 -5.19 17.31 -29.23
CA GLU A 489 -5.70 17.40 -30.61
C GLU A 489 -4.98 18.48 -31.41
N LYS A 490 -4.81 19.69 -30.84
CA LYS A 490 -4.11 20.80 -31.49
C LYS A 490 -2.68 20.43 -31.89
N TYR A 491 -1.99 19.64 -31.07
CA TYR A 491 -0.60 19.24 -31.28
C TYR A 491 -0.46 17.77 -31.75
N SER A 492 -1.52 17.19 -32.31
CA SER A 492 -1.55 15.81 -32.79
C SER A 492 -0.72 15.58 -34.07
N ASP A 493 -0.48 16.65 -34.84
CA ASP A 493 0.34 16.66 -36.05
C ASP A 493 1.85 16.53 -35.78
N GLY A 494 2.25 16.45 -34.51
CA GLY A 494 3.65 16.37 -34.10
C GLY A 494 4.35 17.74 -34.04
N SER A 495 3.63 18.85 -34.22
CA SER A 495 4.19 20.20 -34.11
C SER A 495 4.83 20.45 -32.74
N LEU A 496 5.80 21.38 -32.72
CA LEU A 496 6.53 21.75 -31.52
C LEU A 496 5.58 22.48 -30.55
N ILE A 497 5.52 21.99 -29.33
CA ILE A 497 4.73 22.61 -28.26
C ILE A 497 5.59 23.73 -27.64
N PRO A 498 5.20 25.01 -27.71
CA PRO A 498 6.01 26.08 -27.16
C PRO A 498 6.03 26.01 -25.62
N ARG A 499 7.18 26.32 -25.01
CA ARG A 499 7.27 26.47 -23.55
C ARG A 499 6.42 27.66 -23.08
N PRO A 500 5.55 27.50 -22.07
CA PRO A 500 4.83 28.62 -21.47
C PRO A 500 5.78 29.63 -20.81
N LYS A 501 5.50 30.93 -20.95
CA LYS A 501 6.28 32.01 -20.30
C LYS A 501 6.28 31.91 -18.78
N ASN A 502 5.20 31.37 -18.19
CA ASN A 502 5.07 31.15 -16.76
C ASN A 502 5.69 29.82 -16.29
N TRP A 503 6.51 29.15 -17.10
CA TRP A 503 7.12 27.87 -16.74
C TRP A 503 8.63 27.90 -16.93
N GLY A 504 9.40 27.37 -15.97
CA GLY A 504 10.85 27.25 -16.09
C GLY A 504 11.52 26.74 -14.83
N GLY A 505 12.86 26.85 -14.80
CA GLY A 505 13.69 26.28 -13.74
C GLY A 505 14.07 27.27 -12.64
N TYR A 506 14.28 26.72 -11.45
CA TYR A 506 14.97 27.38 -10.34
C TYR A 506 16.21 26.59 -9.97
N ARG A 507 17.22 27.30 -9.50
CA ARG A 507 18.47 26.77 -8.97
C ARG A 507 18.66 27.27 -7.55
N LEU A 508 18.83 26.35 -6.60
CA LEU A 508 19.29 26.67 -5.25
C LEU A 508 20.80 26.61 -5.23
N LYS A 509 21.43 27.73 -4.87
CA LYS A 509 22.87 27.85 -4.64
C LYS A 509 23.16 27.54 -3.16
N PRO A 510 23.85 26.44 -2.84
CA PRO A 510 23.98 25.99 -1.47
C PRO A 510 24.84 26.93 -0.62
N GLU A 511 24.39 27.16 0.60
CA GLU A 511 25.11 27.88 1.65
C GLU A 511 25.25 27.05 2.93
N LEU A 512 24.60 25.88 2.99
CA LEU A 512 24.71 24.92 4.06
C LEU A 512 24.31 23.54 3.55
N PHE A 513 25.03 22.51 4.00
CA PHE A 513 24.60 21.13 3.89
C PHE A 513 24.58 20.47 5.26
N GLU A 514 23.67 19.54 5.47
CA GLU A 514 23.73 18.57 6.57
C GLU A 514 23.48 17.17 6.02
N PHE A 515 24.39 16.26 6.33
CA PHE A 515 24.30 14.84 6.04
C PHE A 515 24.00 14.11 7.35
N TRP A 516 22.92 13.33 7.34
CA TRP A 516 22.45 12.57 8.49
C TRP A 516 22.41 11.09 8.13
N GLN A 517 22.95 10.24 9.00
CA GLN A 517 22.93 8.79 8.90
C GLN A 517 22.29 8.20 10.17
N GLY A 518 21.26 7.38 9.98
CA GLY A 518 20.57 6.69 11.07
C GLY A 518 21.50 5.71 11.78
N GLN A 519 21.41 5.66 13.11
CA GLN A 519 22.26 4.83 13.96
C GLN A 519 21.42 4.25 15.11
N GLN A 520 21.99 3.26 15.78
CA GLN A 520 21.39 2.64 16.96
C GLN A 520 21.22 3.66 18.09
N SER A 521 20.24 3.40 18.97
CA SER A 521 20.02 4.19 20.20
C SER A 521 19.78 5.69 19.99
N ARG A 522 19.46 6.12 18.76
CA ARG A 522 19.33 7.54 18.35
C ARG A 522 20.61 8.36 18.42
N LEU A 523 21.77 7.71 18.49
CA LEU A 523 23.06 8.39 18.40
C LEU A 523 23.45 8.60 16.94
N HIS A 524 22.61 9.33 16.21
CA HIS A 524 22.75 9.56 14.77
C HIS A 524 24.01 10.35 14.42
N ASP A 525 24.63 9.99 13.31
CA ASP A 525 25.76 10.74 12.77
C ASP A 525 25.24 11.93 11.97
N ARG A 526 25.71 13.13 12.30
CA ARG A 526 25.29 14.39 11.68
C ARG A 526 26.49 15.24 11.34
N LEU A 527 26.81 15.35 10.05
CA LEU A 527 27.91 16.19 9.56
C LEU A 527 27.35 17.38 8.79
N GLN A 528 27.68 18.58 9.25
CA GLN A 528 27.29 19.83 8.63
C GLN A 528 28.47 20.47 7.91
N TYR A 529 28.22 20.96 6.70
CA TYR A 529 29.18 21.72 5.91
C TYR A 529 28.77 23.18 5.93
N VAL A 530 29.68 24.04 6.42
CA VAL A 530 29.49 25.49 6.50
C VAL A 530 30.55 26.17 5.64
N PRO A 531 30.18 27.12 4.77
CA PRO A 531 31.12 27.84 3.94
C PRO A 531 32.04 28.70 4.83
N GLN A 532 33.33 28.69 4.52
CA GLN A 532 34.36 29.45 5.20
C GLN A 532 35.32 30.06 4.18
N GLU A 533 35.83 31.25 4.48
CA GLU A 533 36.93 31.87 3.75
C GLU A 533 38.26 31.55 4.40
N VAL A 534 39.19 30.95 3.65
CA VAL A 534 40.56 30.70 4.08
C VAL A 534 41.52 31.16 2.99
N ASN A 535 42.35 32.16 3.30
CA ASN A 535 43.31 32.75 2.37
C ASN A 535 42.67 33.24 1.05
N GLY A 536 41.46 33.82 1.14
CA GLY A 536 40.70 34.31 -0.03
C GLY A 536 40.14 33.20 -0.92
N LYS A 537 40.07 31.96 -0.42
CA LYS A 537 39.41 30.83 -1.08
C LYS A 537 38.22 30.38 -0.25
N HIS A 538 37.08 30.23 -0.91
CA HIS A 538 35.94 29.51 -0.38
C HIS A 538 36.29 28.03 -0.15
N VAL A 539 36.18 27.59 1.10
CA VAL A 539 36.30 26.20 1.53
C VAL A 539 35.08 25.83 2.36
N TRP A 540 34.81 24.53 2.48
CA TRP A 540 33.77 24.04 3.37
C TRP A 540 34.40 23.50 4.65
N ARG A 541 33.96 24.02 5.80
CA ARG A 541 34.29 23.46 7.10
C ARG A 541 33.27 22.41 7.47
N ILE A 542 33.75 21.23 7.84
CA ILE A 542 32.93 20.10 8.29
C ILE A 542 32.86 20.14 9.81
N VAL A 543 31.66 20.04 10.38
CA VAL A 543 31.42 19.98 11.82
C VAL A 543 30.42 18.88 12.14
N ARG A 544 30.66 18.13 13.21
CA ARG A 544 29.70 17.16 13.74
C ARG A 544 28.69 17.85 14.65
N LEU A 545 27.42 17.50 14.48
CA LEU A 545 26.31 17.95 15.32
C LEU A 545 25.90 16.83 16.27
N ALA A 546 25.43 17.21 17.46
CA ALA A 546 24.78 16.25 18.35
C ALA A 546 23.44 15.78 17.73
N PRO A 547 23.06 14.51 17.93
CA PRO A 547 21.81 13.95 17.42
C PRO A 547 20.55 14.58 18.02
#